data_AF-A0A7D9MAW7-F1
#
_entry.id   AF-A0A7D9MAW7-F1
#
_cell.length_a   1.000
_cell.length_b   1.000
_cell.length_c   1.000
_cell.angle_alpha   90.00
_cell.angle_beta   90.00
_cell.angle_gamma   90.00
#
_symmetry.space_group_name_H-M   'P 1'
#
loop_
_entity.id
_entity.type
_entity.pdbx_description
1 polymer ?
#
loop_
_entity_poly.entity_id
_entity_poly.type
_entity_poly.pdbx_seq_one_letter_code
_entity_poly.pdbx_strand_id
1 'polypeptide(L)'
;MASSCKKRRFRDPQSVERSIDNVLNAIPQRTRYKNRWGVRIFEDWQSGRENKAVMCESNPFSLDLQNLQNLETELCSMTARSLNFWLIKFVQEVCEKDGKLYPRRTVYQIICSLKRHLDENGRAEANMLNANNHCFQTFRRVLDSEMKATYREGESLAVNRTRREKEAITDDEKGLLWSKGLLGDKTAQSL
;
A
#
# COMPACT_ATOMS: atom_id res chain seq x y z
N MET A 1 6.47 -21.01 56.08
CA MET A 1 6.04 -21.93 55.01
C MET A 1 6.36 -21.27 53.67
N ALA A 2 7.32 -21.81 52.92
CA ALA A 2 7.78 -21.22 51.67
C ALA A 2 6.80 -21.55 50.53
N SER A 3 6.18 -20.52 49.94
CA SER A 3 5.36 -20.67 48.74
C SER A 3 6.25 -21.11 47.57
N SER A 4 6.11 -22.37 47.18
CA SER A 4 6.69 -22.93 45.97
C SER A 4 6.13 -22.17 44.76
N CYS A 5 6.93 -21.26 44.21
CA CYS A 5 6.62 -20.55 42.98
C CYS A 5 6.66 -21.55 41.82
N LYS A 6 5.51 -22.14 41.48
CA LYS A 6 5.36 -23.00 40.30
C LYS A 6 5.74 -22.16 39.07
N LYS A 7 6.87 -22.47 38.44
CA LYS A 7 7.24 -21.92 37.12
C LYS A 7 6.13 -22.28 36.13
N ARG A 8 5.26 -21.30 35.83
CA ARG A 8 4.17 -21.50 34.87
C ARG A 8 4.61 -21.01 33.50
N ARG A 9 4.44 -21.89 32.50
CA ARG A 9 4.69 -21.57 31.07
C ARG A 9 3.63 -20.63 30.49
N PHE A 10 2.40 -20.70 31.00
CA PHE A 10 1.24 -19.97 30.51
C PHE A 10 0.65 -19.06 31.60
N ARG A 11 0.08 -17.93 31.16
CA ARG A 11 -0.69 -17.01 32.01
C ARG A 11 -2.05 -17.62 32.36
N ASP A 12 -2.71 -17.06 33.36
CA ASP A 12 -4.09 -17.41 33.65
C ASP A 12 -5.04 -17.01 32.50
N PRO A 13 -6.21 -17.67 32.38
CA PRO A 13 -7.20 -17.34 31.36
C PRO A 13 -7.55 -15.85 31.34
N GLN A 14 -7.59 -15.28 30.14
CA GLN A 14 -7.93 -13.88 29.90
C GLN A 14 -9.43 -13.65 30.19
N SER A 15 -9.78 -12.52 30.80
CA SER A 15 -11.18 -12.14 30.97
C SER A 15 -11.87 -11.85 29.63
N VAL A 16 -13.20 -11.95 29.62
CA VAL A 16 -14.01 -11.65 28.43
C VAL A 16 -13.86 -10.19 28.01
N GLU A 17 -13.89 -9.27 28.98
CA GLU A 17 -13.76 -7.82 28.76
C GLU A 17 -12.43 -7.48 28.10
N ARG A 18 -11.33 -8.07 28.59
CA ARG A 18 -10.01 -7.84 28.03
C ARG A 18 -9.85 -8.50 26.65
N SER A 19 -10.57 -9.59 26.39
CA SER A 19 -10.61 -10.21 25.06
C SER A 19 -11.36 -9.34 24.07
N ILE A 20 -12.46 -8.71 24.47
CA ILE A 20 -13.19 -7.72 23.67
C ILE A 20 -12.32 -6.49 23.42
N ASP A 21 -11.68 -5.94 24.44
CA ASP A 21 -10.77 -4.79 24.33
C ASP A 21 -9.62 -5.05 23.34
N ASN A 22 -9.02 -6.24 23.42
CA ASN A 22 -7.98 -6.66 22.49
C ASN A 22 -8.46 -6.62 21.03
N VAL A 23 -9.70 -7.01 20.75
CA VAL A 23 -10.28 -6.97 19.41
C VAL A 23 -10.56 -5.53 18.99
N LEU A 24 -11.20 -4.73 19.85
CA LEU A 24 -11.55 -3.34 19.57
C LEU A 24 -10.31 -2.45 19.33
N ASN A 25 -9.21 -2.73 20.02
CA ASN A 25 -7.95 -1.99 19.95
C ASN A 25 -6.86 -2.69 19.13
N ALA A 26 -7.19 -3.77 18.42
CA ALA A 26 -6.23 -4.55 17.62
C ALA A 26 -5.52 -3.72 16.54
N ILE A 27 -6.21 -2.71 15.99
CA ILE A 27 -5.70 -1.89 14.88
C ILE A 27 -5.18 -0.55 15.41
N PRO A 28 -3.86 -0.28 15.33
CA PRO A 28 -3.28 0.99 15.77
C PRO A 28 -3.85 2.20 15.03
N GLN A 29 -3.92 3.36 15.70
CA GLN A 29 -4.47 4.61 15.13
C GLN A 29 -3.81 5.03 13.80
N ARG A 30 -2.48 4.89 13.69
CA ARG A 30 -1.76 5.17 12.43
C ARG A 30 -2.22 4.27 11.28
N THR A 31 -2.57 3.02 11.57
CA THR A 31 -3.08 2.07 10.58
C THR A 31 -4.50 2.46 10.17
N ARG A 32 -5.36 2.87 11.12
CA ARG A 32 -6.70 3.39 10.82
C ARG A 32 -6.64 4.62 9.91
N TYR A 33 -5.71 5.54 10.20
CA TYR A 33 -5.48 6.71 9.35
C TYR A 33 -5.09 6.31 7.92
N LYS A 34 -4.13 5.39 7.77
CA LYS A 34 -3.72 4.89 6.45
C LYS A 34 -4.86 4.16 5.72
N ASN A 35 -5.67 3.39 6.43
CA ASN A 35 -6.85 2.73 5.88
C ASN A 35 -7.81 3.77 5.28
N ARG A 36 -8.16 4.80 6.06
CA ARG A 36 -9.01 5.90 5.60
C ARG A 36 -8.40 6.65 4.41
N TRP A 37 -7.09 6.87 4.42
CA TRP A 37 -6.42 7.52 3.29
C TRP A 37 -6.57 6.70 2.00
N GLY A 38 -6.33 5.37 2.04
CA GLY A 38 -6.48 4.53 0.85
C GLY A 38 -7.93 4.45 0.34
N VAL A 39 -8.92 4.43 1.24
CA VAL A 39 -10.35 4.51 0.88
C VAL A 39 -10.68 5.84 0.22
N ARG A 40 -10.20 6.95 0.79
CA ARG A 40 -10.41 8.29 0.23
C ARG A 40 -9.84 8.43 -1.18
N ILE A 41 -8.68 7.84 -1.47
CA ILE A 41 -8.13 7.83 -2.83
C ILE A 41 -9.08 7.14 -3.82
N PHE A 42 -9.73 6.04 -3.40
CA PHE A 42 -10.73 5.37 -4.21
C PHE A 42 -12.00 6.23 -4.38
N GLU A 43 -12.49 6.85 -3.31
CA GLU A 43 -13.68 7.72 -3.35
C GLU A 43 -13.45 8.97 -4.22
N ASP A 44 -12.26 9.59 -4.12
CA ASP A 44 -11.86 10.73 -4.94
C ASP A 44 -11.83 10.33 -6.43
N TRP A 45 -11.24 9.17 -6.73
CA TRP A 45 -11.25 8.59 -8.07
C TRP A 45 -12.68 8.27 -8.57
N GLN A 46 -13.48 7.59 -7.75
CA GLN A 46 -14.86 7.22 -8.05
C GLN A 46 -15.72 8.44 -8.36
N SER A 47 -15.50 9.53 -7.62
CA SER A 47 -16.22 10.79 -7.79
C SER A 47 -15.78 11.53 -9.06
N GLY A 48 -14.47 11.61 -9.30
CA GLY A 48 -13.87 12.34 -10.41
C GLY A 48 -13.85 11.61 -11.75
N ARG A 49 -14.09 10.30 -11.78
CA ARG A 49 -14.13 9.53 -13.03
C ARG A 49 -15.32 9.93 -13.88
N GLU A 50 -15.06 10.24 -15.16
CA GLU A 50 -16.09 10.63 -16.13
C GLU A 50 -17.07 9.49 -16.44
N ASN A 51 -16.53 8.31 -16.74
CA ASN A 51 -17.34 7.15 -17.09
C ASN A 51 -17.61 6.28 -15.85
N LYS A 52 -18.90 6.18 -15.48
CA LYS A 52 -19.35 5.40 -14.32
C LYS A 52 -20.26 4.23 -14.70
N ALA A 53 -20.65 4.15 -15.97
CA ALA A 53 -21.55 3.12 -16.48
C ALA A 53 -20.75 1.96 -17.08
N VAL A 54 -21.02 0.72 -16.63
CA VAL A 54 -20.30 -0.46 -17.14
C VAL A 54 -20.44 -0.60 -18.66
N MET A 55 -21.62 -0.29 -19.19
CA MET A 55 -21.93 -0.43 -20.63
C MET A 55 -21.10 0.50 -21.52
N CYS A 56 -20.56 1.58 -20.95
CA CYS A 56 -19.75 2.54 -21.68
C CYS A 56 -18.25 2.24 -21.55
N GLU A 57 -17.86 1.22 -20.78
CA GLU A 57 -16.47 0.90 -20.52
C GLU A 57 -15.88 -0.05 -21.56
N SER A 58 -14.58 0.13 -21.84
CA SER A 58 -13.82 -0.85 -22.61
C SER A 58 -13.59 -2.12 -21.81
N ASN A 59 -13.69 -3.28 -22.46
CA ASN A 59 -13.49 -4.58 -21.83
C ASN A 59 -12.41 -5.41 -22.54
N PRO A 60 -11.14 -5.01 -22.45
CA PRO A 60 -10.03 -5.73 -23.09
C PRO A 60 -9.74 -7.08 -22.42
N PHE A 61 -10.33 -7.34 -21.24
CA PHE A 61 -10.10 -8.55 -20.45
C PHE A 61 -11.18 -9.62 -20.65
N SER A 62 -12.10 -9.41 -21.62
CA SER A 62 -13.23 -10.30 -21.91
C SER A 62 -14.02 -10.72 -20.66
N LEU A 63 -14.17 -9.79 -19.71
CA LEU A 63 -14.98 -10.02 -18.52
C LEU A 63 -16.46 -10.07 -18.90
N ASP A 64 -17.24 -10.90 -18.22
CA ASP A 64 -18.68 -10.85 -18.38
C ASP A 64 -19.22 -9.54 -17.80
N LEU A 65 -19.74 -8.67 -18.67
CA LEU A 65 -20.30 -7.37 -18.30
C LEU A 65 -21.76 -7.47 -17.85
N GLN A 66 -22.42 -8.63 -18.06
CA GLN A 66 -23.81 -8.80 -17.67
C GLN A 66 -23.95 -8.70 -16.16
N ASN A 67 -24.98 -7.97 -15.72
CA ASN A 67 -25.32 -7.80 -14.30
C ASN A 67 -24.21 -7.18 -13.44
N LEU A 68 -23.23 -6.49 -14.04
CA LEU A 68 -22.30 -5.68 -13.28
C LEU A 68 -22.98 -4.38 -12.84
N GLN A 69 -22.80 -4.03 -11.58
CA GLN A 69 -23.22 -2.77 -11.02
C GLN A 69 -22.34 -1.61 -11.51
N ASN A 70 -22.96 -0.45 -11.76
CA ASN A 70 -22.27 0.79 -12.10
C ASN A 70 -21.39 1.29 -10.95
N LEU A 71 -20.41 2.14 -11.29
CA LEU A 71 -19.42 2.67 -10.34
C LEU A 71 -20.05 3.53 -9.25
N GLU A 72 -21.26 4.06 -9.44
CA GLU A 72 -22.01 4.80 -8.41
C GLU A 72 -22.41 3.93 -7.20
N THR A 73 -22.37 2.61 -7.36
CA THR A 73 -22.59 1.69 -6.24
C THR A 73 -21.49 1.87 -5.22
N GLU A 74 -21.86 1.97 -3.94
CA GLU A 74 -20.90 2.06 -2.85
C GLU A 74 -19.94 0.86 -2.85
N LEU A 75 -18.66 1.10 -2.55
CA LEU A 75 -17.60 0.09 -2.53
C LEU A 75 -17.99 -1.18 -1.74
N CYS A 76 -18.55 -1.00 -0.54
CA CYS A 76 -18.98 -2.09 0.35
C CYS A 76 -20.28 -2.78 -0.08
N SER A 77 -20.98 -2.25 -1.07
CA SER A 77 -22.25 -2.77 -1.60
C SER A 77 -22.07 -3.46 -2.98
N MET A 78 -20.88 -3.39 -3.56
CA MET A 78 -20.59 -4.05 -4.84
C MET A 78 -20.53 -5.58 -4.71
N THR A 79 -21.03 -6.29 -5.71
CA THR A 79 -20.78 -7.71 -5.92
C THR A 79 -19.28 -7.94 -6.18
N ALA A 80 -18.78 -9.14 -5.90
CA ALA A 80 -17.37 -9.47 -6.14
C ALA A 80 -16.95 -9.27 -7.61
N ARG A 81 -17.87 -9.49 -8.57
CA ARG A 81 -17.63 -9.29 -10.00
C ARG A 81 -17.50 -7.80 -10.34
N SER A 82 -18.42 -6.96 -9.86
CA SER A 82 -18.38 -5.51 -10.08
C SER A 82 -17.16 -4.89 -9.40
N LEU A 83 -16.87 -5.33 -8.17
CA LEU A 83 -15.69 -4.90 -7.44
C LEU A 83 -14.40 -5.26 -8.19
N ASN A 84 -14.26 -6.49 -8.68
CA ASN A 84 -13.11 -6.90 -9.50
C ASN A 84 -12.96 -6.01 -10.75
N PHE A 85 -14.07 -5.77 -11.47
CA PHE A 85 -14.07 -4.94 -12.67
C PHE A 85 -13.61 -3.50 -12.39
N TRP A 86 -14.20 -2.84 -11.38
CA TRP A 86 -13.85 -1.45 -11.05
C TRP A 86 -12.46 -1.32 -10.44
N LEU A 87 -12.00 -2.31 -9.66
CA LEU A 87 -10.64 -2.30 -9.11
C LEU A 87 -9.55 -2.46 -10.18
N ILE A 88 -9.82 -3.20 -11.26
CA ILE A 88 -8.91 -3.29 -12.41
C ILE A 88 -8.67 -1.89 -12.96
N LYS A 89 -9.75 -1.16 -13.24
CA LYS A 89 -9.68 0.19 -13.79
C LYS A 89 -9.03 1.17 -12.82
N PHE A 90 -9.42 1.12 -11.55
CA PHE A 90 -8.83 1.95 -10.51
C PHE A 90 -7.31 1.81 -10.46
N VAL A 91 -6.79 0.59 -10.49
CA VAL A 91 -5.34 0.37 -10.42
C VAL A 91 -4.59 0.86 -11.66
N GLN A 92 -5.23 0.85 -12.83
CA GLN A 92 -4.66 1.42 -14.06
C GLN A 92 -4.65 2.95 -14.07
N GLU A 93 -5.56 3.58 -13.30
CA GLU A 93 -5.79 5.03 -13.33
C GLU A 93 -5.20 5.76 -12.11
N VAL A 94 -4.88 5.04 -11.02
CA VAL A 94 -4.44 5.64 -9.76
C VAL A 94 -3.04 6.26 -9.86
N CYS A 95 -2.95 7.57 -9.63
CA CYS A 95 -1.71 8.33 -9.69
C CYS A 95 -1.62 9.39 -8.58
N GLU A 96 -0.43 9.94 -8.38
CA GLU A 96 -0.20 11.12 -7.54
C GLU A 96 -0.93 12.33 -8.11
N LYS A 97 -1.11 13.38 -7.28
CA LYS A 97 -1.80 14.61 -7.69
C LYS A 97 -1.15 15.29 -8.91
N ASP A 98 0.15 15.09 -9.10
CA ASP A 98 0.92 15.63 -10.23
C ASP A 98 0.82 14.74 -11.49
N GLY A 99 -0.04 13.70 -11.47
CA GLY A 99 -0.22 12.74 -12.56
C GLY A 99 0.86 11.65 -12.63
N LYS A 100 1.85 11.66 -11.75
CA LYS A 100 2.92 10.63 -11.71
C LYS A 100 2.38 9.32 -11.14
N LEU A 101 2.85 8.21 -11.68
CA LEU A 101 2.49 6.90 -11.14
C LEU A 101 2.99 6.75 -9.70
N TYR A 102 2.13 6.20 -8.84
CA TYR A 102 2.54 5.87 -7.49
C TYR A 102 3.62 4.79 -7.51
N PRO A 103 4.59 4.81 -6.58
CA PRO A 103 5.51 3.69 -6.41
C PRO A 103 4.74 2.39 -6.10
N ARG A 104 5.23 1.25 -6.60
CA ARG A 104 4.70 -0.11 -6.33
C ARG A 104 4.19 -0.31 -4.90
N ARG A 105 5.02 0.06 -3.92
CA ARG A 105 4.72 -0.11 -2.50
C ARG A 105 3.47 0.66 -2.08
N THR A 106 3.27 1.85 -2.63
CA THR A 106 2.14 2.71 -2.34
C THR A 106 0.86 2.16 -2.95
N VAL A 107 0.89 1.73 -4.22
CA VAL A 107 -0.26 1.07 -4.87
C VAL A 107 -0.72 -0.15 -4.05
N TYR A 108 0.21 -1.03 -3.67
CA TYR A 108 -0.12 -2.19 -2.84
C TYR A 108 -0.71 -1.80 -1.48
N GLN A 109 -0.21 -0.74 -0.85
CA GLN A 109 -0.75 -0.22 0.41
C GLN A 109 -2.17 0.34 0.28
N ILE A 110 -2.49 0.99 -0.83
CA ILE A 110 -3.85 1.45 -1.14
C ILE A 110 -4.78 0.24 -1.24
N ILE A 111 -4.42 -0.79 -2.02
CA ILE A 111 -5.23 -2.01 -2.15
C ILE A 111 -5.41 -2.73 -0.81
N CYS A 112 -4.36 -2.83 0.00
CA CYS A 112 -4.46 -3.37 1.35
C CYS A 112 -5.40 -2.56 2.25
N SER A 113 -5.47 -1.24 2.06
CA SER A 113 -6.37 -0.36 2.80
C SER A 113 -7.83 -0.60 2.41
N LEU A 114 -8.11 -0.75 1.11
CA LEU A 114 -9.43 -1.13 0.60
C LEU A 114 -9.87 -2.50 1.12
N LYS A 115 -8.98 -3.49 1.08
CA LYS A 115 -9.22 -4.83 1.61
C LYS A 115 -9.62 -4.79 3.09
N ARG A 116 -8.87 -4.05 3.92
CA ARG A 116 -9.19 -3.90 5.35
C ARG A 116 -10.51 -3.18 5.57
N HIS A 117 -10.83 -2.18 4.76
CA HIS A 117 -12.10 -1.48 4.83
C HIS A 117 -13.28 -2.41 4.51
N LEU A 118 -13.14 -3.28 3.51
CA LEU A 118 -14.13 -4.32 3.23
C LEU A 118 -14.27 -5.29 4.41
N ASP A 119 -13.16 -5.76 4.98
CA ASP A 119 -13.18 -6.64 6.17
C ASP A 119 -13.90 -5.97 7.36
N GLU A 120 -13.61 -4.69 7.63
CA GLU A 120 -14.22 -3.89 8.71
C GLU A 120 -15.74 -3.68 8.51
N ASN A 121 -16.21 -3.72 7.26
CA ASN A 121 -17.63 -3.64 6.90
C ASN A 121 -18.28 -5.03 6.67
N GLY A 122 -17.65 -6.11 7.14
CA GLY A 122 -18.21 -7.47 7.09
C GLY A 122 -18.13 -8.15 5.72
N ARG A 123 -17.32 -7.62 4.79
CA ARG A 123 -17.13 -8.12 3.41
C ARG A 123 -15.84 -8.93 3.24
N ALA A 124 -15.48 -9.74 4.24
CA ALA A 124 -14.21 -10.50 4.25
C ALA A 124 -14.12 -11.55 3.12
N GLU A 125 -15.26 -12.01 2.59
CA GLU A 125 -15.35 -12.90 1.43
C GLU A 125 -14.88 -12.22 0.14
N ALA A 126 -14.97 -10.90 0.06
CA ALA A 126 -14.53 -10.09 -1.08
C ALA A 126 -13.01 -9.79 -1.06
N ASN A 127 -12.22 -10.62 -0.38
CA ASN A 127 -10.77 -10.44 -0.28
C ASN A 127 -10.09 -10.58 -1.66
N MET A 128 -9.85 -9.44 -2.30
CA MET A 128 -9.27 -9.35 -3.65
C MET A 128 -7.82 -9.87 -3.75
N LEU A 129 -7.12 -9.97 -2.61
CA LEU A 129 -5.73 -10.44 -2.53
C LEU A 129 -5.62 -11.95 -2.28
N ASN A 130 -6.73 -12.65 -2.00
CA ASN A 130 -6.70 -14.09 -1.75
C ASN A 130 -6.52 -14.88 -3.06
N ALA A 131 -5.38 -15.56 -3.23
CA ALA A 131 -5.06 -16.36 -4.41
C ALA A 131 -6.15 -17.39 -4.81
N ASN A 132 -6.87 -17.93 -3.83
CA ASN A 132 -7.94 -18.93 -4.05
C ASN A 132 -9.27 -18.29 -4.48
N ASN A 133 -9.41 -16.98 -4.34
CA ASN A 133 -10.59 -16.26 -4.84
C ASN A 133 -10.40 -15.95 -6.33
N HIS A 134 -10.94 -16.81 -7.20
CA HIS A 134 -10.78 -16.71 -8.65
C HIS A 134 -11.51 -15.50 -9.26
N CYS A 135 -12.52 -14.93 -8.59
CA CYS A 135 -13.20 -13.72 -9.06
C CYS A 135 -12.23 -12.55 -9.27
N PHE A 136 -11.15 -12.49 -8.48
CA PHE A 136 -10.15 -11.42 -8.52
C PHE A 136 -8.85 -11.80 -9.25
N GLN A 137 -8.84 -12.90 -10.01
CA GLN A 137 -7.63 -13.34 -10.70
C GLN A 137 -7.13 -12.31 -11.72
N THR A 138 -8.05 -11.73 -12.51
CA THR A 138 -7.71 -10.70 -13.50
C THR A 138 -7.21 -9.44 -12.82
N PHE A 139 -7.88 -8.98 -11.76
CA PHE A 139 -7.41 -7.86 -10.94
C PHE A 139 -5.97 -8.07 -10.45
N ARG A 140 -5.65 -9.24 -9.88
CA ARG A 140 -4.29 -9.52 -9.39
C ARG A 140 -3.25 -9.45 -10.50
N ARG A 141 -3.55 -9.96 -11.70
CA ARG A 141 -2.64 -9.89 -12.87
C ARG A 141 -2.39 -8.45 -13.30
N VAL A 142 -3.43 -7.62 -13.34
CA VAL A 142 -3.31 -6.20 -13.68
C VAL A 142 -2.53 -5.46 -12.60
N LEU A 143 -2.84 -5.68 -11.33
CA LEU A 143 -2.11 -5.11 -10.20
C LEU A 143 -0.62 -5.45 -10.24
N ASP A 144 -0.26 -6.70 -10.51
CA ASP A 144 1.14 -7.12 -10.68
C ASP A 144 1.81 -6.44 -11.88
N SER A 145 1.07 -6.19 -12.96
CA SER A 145 1.56 -5.47 -14.14
C SER A 145 1.86 -4.00 -13.81
N GLU A 146 0.92 -3.29 -13.19
CA GLU A 146 1.09 -1.88 -12.81
C GLU A 146 2.21 -1.71 -11.77
N MET A 147 2.30 -2.63 -10.82
CA MET A 147 3.41 -2.68 -9.85
C MET A 147 4.77 -2.95 -10.49
N LYS A 148 4.82 -3.56 -11.68
CA LYS A 148 6.07 -3.75 -12.47
C LYS A 148 6.34 -2.56 -13.39
N ALA A 149 5.32 -1.93 -13.96
CA ALA A 149 5.47 -0.73 -14.78
C ALA A 149 6.11 0.41 -13.96
N THR A 150 5.61 0.64 -12.75
CA THR A 150 6.19 1.59 -11.78
C THR A 150 7.62 1.27 -11.37
N TYR A 151 8.01 -0.01 -11.39
CA TYR A 151 9.39 -0.42 -11.16
C TYR A 151 10.29 -0.05 -12.36
N ARG A 152 9.81 -0.22 -13.60
CA ARG A 152 10.57 0.12 -14.82
C ARG A 152 10.75 1.63 -15.00
N GLU A 153 9.71 2.42 -14.79
CA GLU A 153 9.81 3.89 -14.77
C GLU A 153 10.62 4.38 -13.57
N GLY A 154 10.46 3.68 -12.44
CA GLY A 154 11.22 3.90 -11.23
C GLY A 154 12.70 3.57 -11.39
N GLU A 155 13.12 2.62 -12.22
CA GLU A 155 14.54 2.31 -12.47
C GLU A 155 15.26 3.49 -13.14
N SER A 156 14.57 4.22 -14.02
CA SER A 156 15.06 5.49 -14.60
C SER A 156 15.18 6.64 -13.57
N LEU A 157 14.49 6.55 -12.43
CA LEU A 157 14.51 7.58 -11.36
C LEU A 157 15.22 7.14 -10.06
N ALA A 158 15.37 5.84 -9.81
CA ALA A 158 15.91 5.23 -8.60
C ALA A 158 17.41 5.01 -8.67
N VAL A 159 18.00 4.99 -9.87
CA VAL A 159 19.45 5.24 -10.05
C VAL A 159 19.85 6.56 -9.39
N ASN A 160 18.97 7.58 -9.41
CA ASN A 160 19.25 8.89 -8.80
C ASN A 160 18.86 9.00 -7.31
N ARG A 161 17.98 8.14 -6.78
CA ARG A 161 17.49 8.26 -5.39
C ARG A 161 18.23 7.39 -4.38
N THR A 162 18.89 6.31 -4.82
CA THR A 162 19.64 5.39 -3.94
C THR A 162 21.16 5.57 -4.03
N ARG A 163 21.63 6.36 -5.00
CA ARG A 163 23.02 6.80 -5.07
C ARG A 163 22.98 8.27 -5.48
N ARG A 164 22.88 9.18 -4.51
CA ARG A 164 23.52 10.48 -4.72
C ARG A 164 24.98 10.10 -4.98
N GLU A 165 25.41 10.14 -6.23
CA GLU A 165 26.85 10.07 -6.51
C GLU A 165 27.45 11.12 -5.59
N LYS A 166 28.26 10.67 -4.63
CA LYS A 166 29.01 11.60 -3.80
C LYS A 166 29.91 12.29 -4.79
N GLU A 167 29.65 13.57 -5.05
CA GLU A 167 30.58 14.40 -5.80
C GLU A 167 31.96 14.21 -5.14
N ALA A 168 32.94 13.81 -5.95
CA ALA A 168 34.28 13.63 -5.46
C ALA A 168 34.78 15.01 -5.02
N ILE A 169 35.15 15.14 -3.74
CA ILE A 169 35.74 16.38 -3.22
C ILE A 169 36.99 16.66 -4.04
N THR A 170 37.01 17.81 -4.73
CA THR A 170 38.15 18.28 -5.50
C THR A 170 39.34 18.60 -4.59
N ASP A 171 40.57 18.60 -5.12
CA ASP A 171 41.75 18.83 -4.27
C ASP A 171 41.76 20.24 -3.64
N ASP A 172 41.15 21.23 -4.31
CA ASP A 172 40.95 22.58 -3.77
C ASP A 172 39.98 22.59 -2.58
N GLU A 173 38.88 21.84 -2.68
CA GLU A 173 37.92 21.67 -1.58
C GLU A 173 38.51 20.89 -0.41
N LYS A 174 39.37 19.88 -0.68
CA LYS A 174 40.12 19.18 0.38
C LYS A 174 41.06 20.15 1.11
N GLY A 175 41.76 21.02 0.39
CA GLY A 175 42.63 22.04 0.98
C GLY A 175 41.85 23.04 1.85
N LEU A 176 40.65 23.43 1.40
CA LEU A 176 39.76 24.30 2.17
C LEU A 176 39.23 23.60 3.44
N LEU A 177 38.88 22.33 3.35
CA LEU A 177 38.39 21.54 4.50
C LEU A 177 39.50 21.28 5.54
N TRP A 178 40.74 21.08 5.07
CA TRP A 178 41.93 20.99 5.92
C TRP A 178 42.26 22.31 6.62
N SER A 179 42.28 23.43 5.88
CA SER A 179 42.57 24.76 6.47
C SER A 179 41.52 25.20 7.48
N LYS A 180 40.26 24.77 7.33
CA LYS A 180 39.17 25.06 8.26
C LYS A 180 39.07 24.08 9.43
N GLY A 181 39.94 23.07 9.52
CA GLY A 181 39.93 22.08 10.59
C GLY A 181 38.65 21.22 10.64
N LEU A 182 37.96 21.09 9.51
CA LEU A 182 36.70 20.33 9.38
C LEU A 182 36.92 18.83 9.14
N LEU A 183 38.18 18.42 8.93
CA LEU A 183 38.62 17.04 8.84
C LEU A 183 39.34 16.64 10.13
N GLY A 184 39.01 15.46 10.66
CA GLY A 184 39.56 14.94 11.92
C GLY A 184 41.07 14.68 11.85
N ASP A 185 41.75 15.14 12.91
CA ASP A 185 43.15 15.00 13.33
C ASP A 185 44.29 14.87 12.30
N LYS A 186 44.82 16.06 11.97
CA LYS A 186 46.21 16.54 12.10
C LYS A 186 47.37 15.85 11.37
N THR A 187 47.30 14.60 10.91
CA THR A 187 48.36 14.02 10.06
C THR A 187 47.87 12.86 9.19
N ALA A 188 48.23 12.88 7.90
CA ALA A 188 47.88 11.87 6.89
C ALA A 188 48.54 10.49 7.10
N GLN A 189 49.32 10.29 8.17
CA GLN A 189 50.11 9.07 8.41
C GLN A 189 49.44 8.06 9.36
N SER A 190 48.21 8.29 9.81
CA SER A 190 47.53 7.37 10.76
C SER A 190 46.32 6.63 10.17
N LEU A 191 46.24 6.50 8.84
CA LEU A 191 45.28 5.61 8.17
C LEU A 191 45.96 4.35 7.65
#